data_AF-X1PSI5-F1
#
_entry.id   AF-X1PSI5-F1
#
_cell.length_a   1.000
_cell.length_b   1.000
_cell.length_c   1.000
_cell.angle_alpha   90.00
_cell.angle_beta   90.00
_cell.angle_gamma   90.00
#
_symmetry.space_group_name_H-M   'P 1'
#
loop_
_entity.id
_entity.type
_entity.pdbx_description
1 polymer ?
#
loop_
_entity_poly.entity_id
_entity_poly.type
_entity_poly.pdbx_seq_one_letter_code
_entity_poly.pdbx_strand_id
1 'polypeptide(L)'
;MEQEESEEGLTSEVEPEVAEEDIGTLKQSLAEEKAKAEGYLANWQRAQADFINYKRRSEQEREEVSKFANASLMFSLLPILDDLERAFSSIPPRLARLTWVDGIRLIERKLQASLEVQGLSPIKALGEPFDPKFHEAAMHGKGKEGIVIEEL
;
A
#
# COMPACT_ATOMS: atom_id res chain seq x y z
N MET A 1 36.03 55.99 -85.06
CA MET A 1 35.10 55.46 -86.06
C MET A 1 35.02 53.97 -85.82
N GLU A 2 33.93 53.36 -85.42
CA GLU A 2 32.51 53.67 -85.16
C GLU A 2 32.06 52.49 -84.26
N GLN A 3 31.41 52.72 -83.10
CA GLN A 3 29.94 52.53 -82.88
C GLN A 3 29.44 51.13 -83.30
N GLU A 4 28.67 50.36 -82.53
CA GLU A 4 27.52 50.64 -81.64
C GLU A 4 27.52 49.57 -80.52
N GLU A 5 27.31 49.86 -79.22
CA GLU A 5 26.04 50.15 -78.53
C GLU A 5 24.86 49.23 -78.90
N SER A 6 24.51 48.30 -77.99
CA SER A 6 23.13 47.89 -77.75
C SER A 6 23.00 47.32 -76.34
N GLU A 7 22.19 48.03 -75.57
CA GLU A 7 21.65 47.69 -74.25
C GLU A 7 20.72 46.45 -74.31
N GLU A 8 20.09 46.17 -73.17
CA GLU A 8 19.04 45.18 -72.90
C GLU A 8 19.63 43.80 -72.52
N GLY A 9 19.59 43.40 -71.26
CA GLY A 9 18.41 43.42 -70.42
C GLY A 9 17.93 41.99 -70.31
N LEU A 10 18.38 41.27 -69.29
CA LEU A 10 17.65 40.10 -68.83
C LEU A 10 17.96 39.88 -67.35
N THR A 11 17.20 40.62 -66.55
CA THR A 11 16.76 40.16 -65.24
C THR A 11 16.20 38.75 -65.44
N SER A 12 17.03 37.72 -65.22
CA SER A 12 16.57 36.35 -65.12
C SER A 12 15.85 36.25 -63.78
N GLU A 13 14.55 36.50 -63.85
CA GLU A 13 13.54 36.14 -62.88
C GLU A 13 13.77 34.67 -62.49
N VAL A 14 14.41 34.44 -61.34
CA VAL A 14 14.54 33.10 -60.78
C VAL A 14 13.18 32.75 -60.23
N GLU A 15 12.54 31.78 -60.90
CA GLU A 15 11.20 31.27 -60.65
C GLU A 15 10.91 31.07 -59.15
N PRO A 16 9.86 31.71 -58.61
CA PRO A 16 9.40 31.50 -57.23
C PRO A 16 8.73 30.13 -57.01
N GLU A 17 8.47 29.36 -58.08
CA GLU A 17 7.61 28.17 -58.03
C GLU A 17 8.29 26.96 -57.36
N VAL A 18 9.61 26.77 -57.56
CA VAL A 18 10.37 25.65 -56.95
C VAL A 18 10.59 25.85 -55.45
N ALA A 19 10.67 27.11 -54.99
CA ALA A 19 10.86 27.44 -53.57
C ALA A 19 9.58 27.24 -52.74
N GLU A 20 8.40 27.37 -53.35
CA GLU A 20 7.12 27.22 -52.64
C GLU A 20 6.76 25.75 -52.34
N GLU A 21 7.06 24.81 -53.23
CA GLU A 21 6.85 23.37 -53.02
C GLU A 21 7.74 22.81 -51.89
N ASP A 22 9.02 23.20 -51.85
CA ASP A 22 9.95 22.82 -50.77
C ASP A 22 9.53 23.40 -49.41
N ILE A 23 9.03 24.63 -49.37
CA ILE A 23 8.51 25.25 -48.14
C ILE A 23 7.21 24.54 -47.68
N GLY A 24 6.35 24.12 -48.61
CA GLY A 24 5.13 23.36 -48.32
C GLY A 24 5.43 22.00 -47.68
N THR A 25 6.34 21.24 -48.26
CA THR A 25 6.76 19.92 -47.73
C THR A 25 7.46 20.03 -46.38
N LEU A 26 8.32 21.04 -46.18
CA LEU A 26 8.96 21.32 -44.89
C LEU A 26 7.94 21.69 -43.80
N LYS A 27 6.92 22.49 -44.12
CA LYS A 27 5.83 22.84 -43.19
C LYS A 27 5.02 21.60 -42.79
N GLN A 28 4.76 20.70 -43.74
CA GLN A 28 4.04 19.46 -43.47
C GLN A 28 4.87 18.53 -42.57
N SER A 29 6.15 18.31 -42.86
CA SER A 29 7.07 17.54 -42.02
C SER A 29 7.17 18.11 -40.59
N LEU A 30 7.26 19.45 -40.47
CA LEU A 30 7.27 20.12 -39.17
C LEU A 30 5.97 19.88 -38.39
N ALA A 31 4.81 19.91 -39.06
CA ALA A 31 3.52 19.66 -38.43
C ALA A 31 3.40 18.20 -37.96
N GLU A 32 3.83 17.24 -38.78
CA GLU A 32 3.85 15.82 -38.43
C GLU A 32 4.76 15.54 -37.23
N GLU A 33 5.96 16.12 -37.20
CA GLU A 33 6.90 15.91 -36.11
C GLU A 33 6.43 16.58 -34.82
N LYS A 34 5.77 17.75 -34.89
CA LYS A 34 5.08 18.36 -33.75
C LYS A 34 3.98 17.47 -33.20
N ALA A 35 3.14 16.90 -34.07
CA ALA A 35 2.08 15.99 -33.65
C ALA A 35 2.64 14.73 -32.97
N LYS A 36 3.74 14.16 -33.49
CA LYS A 36 4.44 13.05 -32.82
C LYS A 36 5.00 13.45 -31.46
N ALA A 37 5.64 14.62 -31.37
CA ALA A 37 6.21 15.13 -30.13
C ALA A 37 5.13 15.34 -29.06
N GLU A 38 3.98 15.91 -29.43
CA GLU A 38 2.81 16.06 -28.55
C GLU A 38 2.26 14.70 -28.11
N GLY A 39 2.17 13.73 -29.04
CA GLY A 39 1.77 12.35 -28.72
C GLY A 39 2.72 11.66 -27.74
N TYR A 40 4.03 11.80 -27.92
CA TYR A 40 5.03 11.28 -27.00
C TYR A 40 4.97 11.97 -25.63
N LEU A 41 4.78 13.29 -25.59
CA LEU A 41 4.64 14.02 -24.35
C LEU A 41 3.40 13.55 -23.56
N ALA A 42 2.26 13.39 -24.24
CA ALA A 42 1.03 12.90 -23.60
C ALA A 42 1.19 11.46 -23.08
N ASN A 43 1.86 10.59 -23.84
CA ASN A 43 2.15 9.22 -23.41
C ASN A 43 3.11 9.20 -22.22
N TRP A 44 4.14 10.05 -22.22
CA TRP A 44 5.08 10.18 -21.12
C TRP A 44 4.38 10.69 -19.84
N GLN A 45 3.52 11.70 -19.94
CA GLN A 45 2.75 12.22 -18.82
C GLN A 45 1.82 11.15 -18.23
N ARG A 46 1.16 10.35 -19.08
CA ARG A 46 0.34 9.21 -18.63
C ARG A 46 1.19 8.16 -17.91
N ALA A 47 2.30 7.74 -18.51
CA ALA A 47 3.21 6.77 -17.88
C ALA A 47 3.78 7.28 -16.55
N GLN A 48 4.08 8.57 -16.44
CA GLN A 48 4.50 9.20 -15.20
C GLN A 48 3.40 9.13 -14.12
N ALA A 49 2.16 9.44 -14.49
CA ALA A 49 1.01 9.35 -13.58
C ALA A 49 0.78 7.91 -13.12
N ASP A 50 0.82 6.94 -14.05
CA ASP A 50 0.67 5.52 -13.74
C ASP A 50 1.77 5.03 -12.80
N PHE A 51 3.02 5.48 -13.01
CA PHE A 51 4.13 5.15 -12.13
C PHE A 51 3.96 5.71 -10.71
N ILE A 52 3.50 6.95 -10.57
CA ILE A 52 3.21 7.56 -9.27
C ILE A 52 2.11 6.76 -8.55
N ASN A 53 1.04 6.40 -9.25
CA ASN A 53 -0.05 5.60 -8.70
C ASN A 53 0.43 4.20 -8.27
N TYR A 54 1.22 3.53 -9.12
CA TYR A 54 1.83 2.25 -8.82
C TYR A 54 2.72 2.33 -7.58
N LYS A 55 3.61 3.34 -7.50
CA LYS A 55 4.50 3.51 -6.36
C LYS A 55 3.71 3.68 -5.06
N ARG A 56 2.68 4.54 -5.07
CA ARG A 56 1.80 4.74 -3.91
C ARG A 56 1.12 3.44 -3.48
N ARG A 57 0.61 2.67 -4.45
CA ARG A 57 -0.03 1.38 -4.19
C ARG A 57 0.96 0.36 -3.64
N SER A 58 2.15 0.27 -4.21
CA SER A 58 3.20 -0.66 -3.77
C SER A 58 3.68 -0.35 -2.35
N GLU A 59 3.78 0.93 -1.99
CA GLU A 59 4.09 1.36 -0.62
C GLU A 59 2.98 0.93 0.36
N GLN A 60 1.70 1.12 0.00
CA GLN A 60 0.57 0.68 0.82
C GLN A 60 0.55 -0.85 1.01
N GLU A 61 0.72 -1.63 -0.06
CA GLU A 61 0.76 -3.09 0.02
C GLU A 61 1.94 -3.56 0.90
N ARG A 62 3.09 -2.91 0.80
CA ARG A 62 4.26 -3.23 1.64
C ARG A 62 4.01 -2.91 3.11
N GLU A 63 3.33 -1.80 3.42
CA GLU A 63 2.91 -1.48 4.79
C GLU A 63 1.92 -2.50 5.34
N GLU A 64 0.95 -2.93 4.56
CA GLU A 64 -0.02 -3.96 4.96
C GLU A 64 0.67 -5.30 5.24
N VAL A 65 1.54 -5.77 4.32
CA VAL A 65 2.33 -6.99 4.54
C VAL A 65 3.17 -6.85 5.81
N SER A 66 3.80 -5.70 6.04
CA SER A 66 4.59 -5.48 7.26
C SER A 66 3.73 -5.50 8.53
N LYS A 67 2.51 -4.97 8.49
CA LYS A 67 1.58 -4.98 9.64
C LYS A 67 1.15 -6.40 10.00
N PHE A 68 0.93 -7.25 9.01
CA PHE A 68 0.42 -8.62 9.21
C PHE A 68 1.50 -9.70 9.12
N ALA A 69 2.76 -9.35 8.88
CA ALA A 69 3.86 -10.31 8.73
C ALA A 69 3.98 -11.27 9.93
N ASN A 70 3.76 -10.75 11.14
CA ASN A 70 3.84 -11.52 12.39
C ASN A 70 2.51 -12.15 12.80
N ALA A 71 1.40 -11.86 12.11
CA ALA A 71 0.07 -12.30 12.53
C ALA A 71 -0.02 -13.84 12.60
N SER A 72 0.51 -14.55 11.59
CA SER A 72 0.52 -16.01 11.59
C SER A 72 1.29 -16.60 12.77
N LEU A 73 2.39 -15.96 13.18
CA LEU A 73 3.15 -16.39 14.35
C LEU A 73 2.36 -16.12 15.62
N MET A 74 1.76 -14.94 15.76
CA MET A 74 0.91 -14.62 16.92
C MET A 74 -0.24 -15.60 17.08
N PHE A 75 -0.95 -15.93 15.99
CA PHE A 75 -2.02 -16.93 16.02
C PHE A 75 -1.54 -18.30 16.49
N SER A 76 -0.32 -18.72 16.12
CA SER A 76 0.25 -19.98 16.60
C SER A 76 0.66 -19.96 18.07
N LEU A 77 0.87 -18.76 18.65
CA LEU A 77 1.23 -18.59 20.06
C LEU A 77 0.01 -18.49 20.98
N LEU A 78 -1.18 -18.11 20.47
CA LEU A 78 -2.40 -18.00 21.28
C LEU A 78 -2.75 -19.30 22.03
N PRO A 79 -2.77 -20.49 21.39
CA PRO A 79 -3.08 -21.73 22.12
C PRO A 79 -2.10 -22.02 23.26
N ILE A 80 -0.84 -21.57 23.13
CA ILE A 80 0.17 -21.75 24.19
C ILE A 80 -0.13 -20.84 25.37
N LEU A 81 -0.61 -19.62 25.14
CA LEU A 81 -1.09 -18.73 26.19
C LEU A 81 -2.32 -19.33 26.89
N ASP A 82 -3.29 -19.82 26.12
CA ASP A 82 -4.49 -20.46 26.65
C ASP A 82 -4.15 -21.67 27.53
N ASP A 83 -3.19 -22.48 27.11
CA ASP A 83 -2.69 -23.62 27.88
C ASP A 83 -1.97 -23.19 29.17
N LEU A 84 -1.22 -22.08 29.14
CA LEU A 84 -0.60 -21.51 30.35
C LEU A 84 -1.68 -21.04 31.33
N GLU A 85 -2.69 -20.32 30.86
CA GLU A 85 -3.81 -19.85 31.69
C GLU A 85 -4.61 -21.03 32.29
N ARG A 86 -4.88 -22.06 31.49
CA ARG A 86 -5.51 -23.31 31.92
C ARG A 86 -4.66 -24.04 32.97
N ALA A 87 -3.34 -24.10 32.76
CA ALA A 87 -2.40 -24.70 33.69
C ALA A 87 -2.41 -23.95 35.04
N PHE A 88 -2.36 -22.61 35.03
CA PHE A 88 -2.42 -21.80 36.25
C PHE A 88 -3.75 -21.95 37.01
N SER A 89 -4.86 -22.02 36.27
CA SER A 89 -6.20 -22.21 36.85
C SER A 89 -6.36 -23.59 37.50
N SER A 90 -5.58 -24.58 37.07
CA SER A 90 -5.61 -25.96 37.56
C SER A 90 -4.62 -26.25 38.70
N ILE A 91 -3.82 -25.26 39.14
CA ILE A 91 -2.80 -25.49 40.16
C ILE A 91 -3.45 -25.78 41.52
N PRO A 92 -3.13 -26.93 42.15
CA PRO A 92 -3.61 -27.22 43.49
C PRO A 92 -3.15 -26.14 44.49
N PRO A 93 -4.00 -25.70 45.44
CA PRO A 93 -3.65 -24.64 46.39
C PRO A 93 -2.35 -24.89 47.18
N ARG A 94 -1.99 -26.16 47.39
CA ARG A 94 -0.75 -26.58 48.07
C ARG A 94 0.52 -26.27 47.26
N LEU A 95 0.42 -26.28 45.93
CA LEU A 95 1.53 -26.01 45.00
C LEU A 95 1.57 -24.54 44.57
N ALA A 96 0.45 -23.83 44.64
CA ALA A 96 0.34 -22.43 44.21
C ALA A 96 1.29 -21.45 44.93
N ARG A 97 1.84 -21.81 46.09
CA ARG A 97 2.79 -20.99 46.87
C ARG A 97 4.26 -21.35 46.63
N LEU A 98 4.55 -22.29 45.73
CA LEU A 98 5.92 -22.68 45.42
C LEU A 98 6.56 -21.61 44.53
N THR A 99 7.79 -21.23 44.85
CA THR A 99 8.51 -20.13 44.18
C THR A 99 8.71 -20.34 42.67
N TRP A 100 8.78 -21.60 42.21
CA TRP A 100 8.88 -21.90 40.79
C TRP A 100 7.58 -21.58 40.03
N VAL A 101 6.42 -21.66 40.68
CA VAL A 101 5.12 -21.29 40.07
C VAL A 101 5.10 -19.79 39.79
N ASP A 102 5.56 -18.99 40.74
CA ASP A 102 5.73 -17.54 40.55
C ASP A 102 6.71 -17.23 39.41
N GLY A 103 7.78 -18.02 39.30
CA GLY A 103 8.75 -17.93 38.20
C GLY A 103 8.10 -18.13 36.82
N ILE A 104 7.27 -19.16 36.67
CA ILE A 104 6.55 -19.41 35.40
C ILE A 104 5.50 -18.32 35.13
N ARG A 105 4.79 -17.84 36.16
CA ARG A 105 3.85 -16.72 36.01
C ARG A 105 4.53 -15.45 35.55
N LEU A 106 5.78 -15.21 35.96
CA LEU A 106 6.56 -14.10 35.44
C LEU A 106 6.91 -14.28 33.95
N ILE A 107 7.13 -15.51 33.48
CA ILE A 107 7.38 -15.81 32.07
C ILE A 107 6.13 -15.53 31.23
N GLU A 108 4.96 -15.99 31.68
CA GLU A 108 3.65 -15.73 31.04
C GLU A 108 3.41 -14.21 30.88
N ARG A 109 3.60 -13.43 31.95
CA ARG A 109 3.48 -11.95 31.87
C ARG A 109 4.47 -11.31 30.91
N LYS A 110 5.71 -11.80 30.85
CA LYS A 110 6.71 -11.29 29.91
C LYS A 110 6.35 -11.63 28.47
N LEU A 111 5.76 -12.80 28.24
CA LEU A 111 5.26 -13.21 26.94
C LEU A 111 4.10 -12.30 26.49
N GLN A 112 3.10 -12.09 27.35
CA GLN A 112 2.00 -11.17 27.10
C GLN A 112 2.51 -9.75 26.78
N ALA A 113 3.39 -9.19 27.61
CA ALA A 113 3.97 -7.86 27.37
C ALA A 113 4.76 -7.78 26.05
N SER A 114 5.43 -8.88 25.65
CA SER A 114 6.15 -8.92 24.37
C SER A 114 5.20 -8.91 23.17
N LEU A 115 4.04 -9.57 23.29
CA LEU A 115 3.01 -9.58 22.26
C LEU A 115 2.28 -8.23 22.17
N GLU A 116 2.03 -7.58 23.30
CA GLU A 116 1.49 -6.21 23.35
C GLU A 116 2.36 -5.20 22.60
N VAL A 117 3.68 -5.28 22.77
CA VAL A 117 4.64 -4.43 22.03
C VAL A 117 4.56 -4.66 20.52
N GLN A 118 4.21 -5.88 20.08
CA GLN A 118 4.01 -6.21 18.67
C GLN A 118 2.60 -5.83 18.17
N GLY A 119 1.76 -5.22 19.00
CA GLY A 119 0.42 -4.75 18.65
C GLY A 119 -0.72 -5.73 18.96
N LEU A 120 -0.45 -6.84 19.66
CA LEU A 120 -1.49 -7.79 20.08
C LEU A 120 -2.00 -7.43 21.49
N SER A 121 -3.27 -7.08 21.61
CA SER A 121 -3.90 -6.79 22.89
C SER A 121 -5.09 -7.71 23.15
N PRO A 122 -5.32 -8.15 24.40
CA PRO A 122 -6.51 -8.92 24.74
C PRO A 122 -7.78 -8.08 24.54
N ILE A 123 -8.84 -8.73 24.10
CA ILE A 123 -10.17 -8.12 23.97
C ILE A 123 -10.81 -8.16 25.35
N LYS A 124 -11.21 -6.99 25.88
CA LYS A 124 -11.98 -6.94 27.12
C LYS A 124 -13.41 -7.38 26.82
N ALA A 125 -13.72 -8.63 27.14
CA ALA A 125 -15.03 -9.20 26.86
C ALA A 125 -15.94 -9.15 28.09
N LEU A 126 -15.50 -9.71 29.23
CA LEU A 126 -16.34 -9.90 30.41
C LEU A 126 -17.00 -8.60 30.91
N GLY A 127 -18.34 -8.58 30.94
CA GLY A 127 -19.13 -7.43 31.40
C GLY A 127 -19.32 -6.31 30.38
N GLU A 128 -18.69 -6.40 29.20
CA GLU A 128 -18.86 -5.44 28.10
C GLU A 128 -20.04 -5.82 27.19
N PRO A 129 -20.59 -4.86 26.42
CA PRO A 129 -21.57 -5.16 25.37
C PRO A 129 -21.03 -6.18 24.37
N PHE A 130 -21.85 -7.16 24.03
CA PHE A 130 -21.51 -8.14 23.00
C PHE A 130 -21.43 -7.47 21.61
N ASP A 131 -20.27 -7.55 20.97
CA ASP A 131 -20.06 -7.11 19.58
C ASP A 131 -19.61 -8.31 18.72
N PRO A 132 -20.39 -8.74 17.72
CA PRO A 132 -20.02 -9.83 16.81
C PRO A 132 -18.70 -9.63 16.05
N LYS A 133 -18.17 -8.39 15.99
CA LYS A 133 -16.85 -8.11 15.38
C LYS A 133 -15.69 -8.56 16.25
N PHE A 134 -15.89 -8.63 17.56
CA PHE A 134 -14.85 -8.91 18.55
C PHE A 134 -15.11 -10.19 19.35
N HIS A 135 -16.37 -10.63 19.43
CA HIS A 135 -16.78 -11.74 20.28
C HIS A 135 -17.49 -12.84 19.47
N GLU A 136 -17.18 -14.09 19.80
CA GLU A 136 -17.91 -15.26 19.31
C GLU A 136 -18.86 -15.77 20.42
N ALA A 137 -20.15 -15.86 20.11
CA ALA A 137 -21.15 -16.34 21.08
C ALA A 137 -21.19 -17.87 21.11
N ALA A 138 -20.57 -18.47 22.12
CA ALA A 138 -20.60 -19.93 22.31
C ALA A 138 -21.84 -20.42 23.09
N MET A 139 -22.28 -19.68 24.11
CA MET A 139 -23.35 -20.09 25.02
C MET A 139 -24.21 -18.90 25.49
N HIS A 140 -25.44 -19.16 25.90
CA HIS A 140 -26.33 -18.18 26.55
C HIS A 140 -26.49 -18.52 28.04
N GLY A 141 -26.53 -17.50 28.90
CA GLY A 141 -26.63 -17.65 30.35
C GLY A 141 -27.56 -16.64 31.01
N LYS A 142 -27.76 -16.77 32.32
CA LYS A 142 -28.51 -15.77 33.09
C LYS A 142 -27.64 -14.53 33.31
N GLY A 143 -28.08 -13.39 32.79
CA GLY A 143 -27.35 -12.12 32.90
C GLY A 143 -28.15 -10.98 32.30
N LYS A 144 -27.53 -9.80 32.20
CA LYS A 144 -28.11 -8.66 31.48
C LYS A 144 -28.06 -8.95 29.97
N GLU A 145 -29.18 -8.74 29.29
CA GLU A 145 -29.27 -8.97 27.84
C GLU A 145 -28.24 -8.12 27.08
N GLY A 146 -27.57 -8.74 26.10
CA GLY A 146 -26.56 -8.09 25.27
C GLY A 146 -25.21 -7.84 25.95
N ILE A 147 -24.96 -8.39 27.14
CA ILE A 147 -23.68 -8.29 27.86
C ILE A 147 -22.97 -9.65 27.87
N VAL A 148 -21.65 -9.65 27.69
CA VAL A 148 -20.81 -10.85 27.83
C VAL A 148 -20.78 -11.29 29.30
N ILE A 149 -21.16 -12.54 29.56
CA ILE A 149 -21.35 -13.09 30.91
C ILE A 149 -20.10 -13.84 31.39
N GLU A 150 -19.39 -14.48 30.47
CA GLU A 150 -18.22 -15.32 30.74
C GLU A 150 -17.32 -15.34 29.49
N GLU A 151 -16.01 -15.47 29.71
CA GLU A 151 -15.00 -15.70 28.68
C GLU A 151 -14.53 -17.15 28.80
N LEU A 152 -14.40 -17.86 27.68
CA LEU A 152 -14.17 -19.31 27.62
C LEU A 152 -12.77 -19.65 27.13
#